data_AF-A0A835R6G7-F1
#
_entry.id   AF-A0A835R6G7-F1
#
_cell.length_a   1.000
_cell.length_b   1.000
_cell.length_c   1.000
_cell.angle_alpha   90.00
_cell.angle_beta   90.00
_cell.angle_gamma   90.00
#
_symmetry.space_group_name_H-M   'P 1'
#
loop_
_entity.id
_entity.type
_entity.pdbx_description
1 polymer ?
#
loop_
_entity_poly.entity_id
_entity_poly.type
_entity_poly.pdbx_seq_one_letter_code
_entity_poly.pdbx_strand_id
1 'polypeptide(L)'
;MDGDYHELAEDAKTACRQLSTYIDYKNCEGVAEIVVSPNMCEGFRSIVQTMGLGNLKPNIIVMRYPEIWRRENLVYIPSAFVSVINDCIIANKAVVIVKGLDEWPGEYQRQYGTMDLYWIIKDGGLMLLLSQLLRTKECFECCNIHVFCIAEEDTDAEELKADVRKFLYDLRMQAEVIVVTVKSWGPSPDDGPQQGDSLEAYTAARRRIATYLEEMKENAEREGRPLMADGKQVVINEQQVDKFLNTTLKLNSTILGHSRMAAVVLVSLPPPPQNHPAYLYMEYMDLLVENVPRMLIVRGYRRDVVTLLHR
;
A
#
# COMPACT_ATOMS: atom_id res chain seq x y z
N MET A 1 0.99 6.63 21.45
CA MET A 1 2.12 7.46 21.92
C MET A 1 3.15 6.51 22.50
N ASP A 2 4.41 6.69 22.12
CA ASP A 2 5.49 5.82 22.55
C ASP A 2 6.05 6.33 23.88
N GLY A 3 6.11 5.47 24.90
CA GLY A 3 6.63 5.81 26.23
C GLY A 3 5.93 5.07 27.37
N ASP A 4 6.20 5.52 28.60
CA ASP A 4 5.59 4.96 29.81
C ASP A 4 4.21 5.59 30.07
N TYR A 5 3.24 4.75 30.46
CA TYR A 5 1.87 5.21 30.71
C TYR A 5 1.76 6.16 31.90
N HIS A 6 2.51 5.91 32.99
CA HIS A 6 2.43 6.76 34.18
C HIS A 6 2.97 8.17 33.90
N GLU A 7 3.95 8.29 33.00
CA GLU A 7 4.54 9.56 32.61
C GLU A 7 3.68 10.32 31.60
N LEU A 8 3.13 9.63 30.59
CA LEU A 8 2.44 10.26 29.45
C LEU A 8 0.91 10.27 29.56
N ALA A 9 0.31 9.84 30.68
CA ALA A 9 -1.15 9.76 30.82
C ALA A 9 -1.87 11.08 30.56
N GLU A 10 -1.36 12.20 31.08
CA GLU A 10 -1.97 13.52 30.88
C GLU A 10 -1.77 14.06 29.45
N ASP A 11 -0.60 13.80 28.86
CA ASP A 11 -0.33 14.14 27.46
C ASP A 11 -1.23 13.35 26.52
N ALA A 12 -1.43 12.05 26.78
CA ALA A 12 -2.33 11.19 26.02
C ALA A 12 -3.79 11.67 26.10
N LYS A 13 -4.26 12.08 27.29
CA LYS A 13 -5.60 12.68 27.45
C LYS A 13 -5.72 13.99 26.65
N THR A 14 -4.68 14.82 26.67
CA THR A 14 -4.66 16.09 25.95
C THR A 14 -4.69 15.86 24.43
N ALA A 15 -3.85 14.97 23.92
CA ALA A 15 -3.84 14.55 22.52
C ALA A 15 -5.18 13.95 22.09
N CYS A 16 -5.81 13.14 22.95
CA CYS A 16 -7.12 12.56 22.68
C CYS A 16 -8.20 13.64 22.52
N ARG A 17 -8.25 14.63 23.43
CA ARG A 17 -9.20 15.76 23.33
C ARG A 17 -8.97 16.59 22.07
N GLN A 18 -7.72 16.85 21.70
CA GLN A 18 -7.37 17.58 20.48
C GLN A 18 -7.84 16.81 19.24
N LEU A 19 -7.65 15.48 19.22
CA LEU A 19 -8.11 14.64 18.12
C LEU A 19 -9.64 14.59 18.04
N SER A 20 -10.36 14.46 19.17
CA SER A 20 -11.83 14.54 19.19
C SER A 20 -12.32 15.88 18.63
N THR A 21 -11.72 16.99 19.08
CA THR A 21 -12.07 18.32 18.58
C THR A 21 -11.85 18.44 17.08
N TYR A 22 -10.78 17.83 16.56
CA TYR A 22 -10.50 17.81 15.12
C TYR A 22 -11.51 16.97 14.33
N ILE A 23 -11.91 15.81 14.85
CA ILE A 23 -12.95 14.96 14.25
C ILE A 23 -14.27 15.73 14.16
N ASP A 24 -14.67 16.40 15.25
CA ASP A 24 -15.90 17.22 15.29
C ASP A 24 -15.81 18.38 14.30
N TYR A 25 -14.68 19.09 14.26
CA TYR A 25 -14.44 20.18 13.32
C TYR A 25 -14.53 19.73 11.85
N LYS A 26 -14.05 18.52 11.55
CA LYS A 26 -14.12 17.92 10.21
C LYS A 26 -15.45 17.24 9.90
N ASN A 27 -16.45 17.35 10.79
CA ASN A 27 -17.76 16.70 10.66
C ASN A 27 -17.65 15.20 10.32
N CYS A 28 -16.68 14.52 10.93
CA CYS A 28 -16.46 13.10 10.75
C CYS A 28 -17.17 12.32 11.86
N GLU A 29 -17.98 11.33 11.50
CA GLU A 29 -18.55 10.40 12.48
C GLU A 29 -17.46 9.44 12.97
N GLY A 30 -16.95 9.65 14.17
CA GLY A 30 -15.87 8.84 14.72
C GLY A 30 -15.60 9.09 16.20
N VAL A 31 -14.76 8.24 16.79
CA VAL A 31 -14.30 8.37 18.16
C VAL A 31 -12.78 8.42 18.16
N ALA A 32 -12.21 9.38 18.87
CA ALA A 32 -10.77 9.45 19.10
C ALA A 32 -10.39 8.56 20.29
N GLU A 33 -9.29 7.83 20.15
CA GLU A 33 -8.70 7.05 21.24
C GLU A 33 -7.17 7.12 21.12
N ILE A 34 -6.47 7.27 22.24
CA ILE A 34 -5.00 7.32 22.30
C ILE A 34 -4.50 6.26 23.27
N VAL A 35 -3.64 5.37 22.78
CA VAL A 35 -2.96 4.35 23.58
C VAL A 35 -1.51 4.77 23.82
N VAL A 36 -1.05 4.67 25.06
CA VAL A 36 0.37 4.79 25.43
C VAL A 36 0.98 3.39 25.50
N SER A 37 2.13 3.19 24.88
CA SER A 37 2.81 1.90 24.80
C SER A 37 4.33 2.08 24.72
N PRO A 38 5.16 1.13 25.19
CA PRO A 38 6.62 1.23 25.10
C PRO A 38 7.14 1.39 23.66
N ASN A 39 6.42 0.85 22.67
CA ASN A 39 6.70 1.06 21.25
C ASN A 39 5.43 0.96 20.40
N MET A 40 5.51 1.50 19.18
CA MET A 40 4.44 1.50 18.19
C MET A 40 3.87 0.10 17.89
N CYS A 41 4.71 -0.92 17.75
CA CYS A 41 4.25 -2.27 17.39
C CYS A 41 3.37 -2.90 18.48
N GLU A 42 3.79 -2.82 19.75
CA GLU A 42 3.02 -3.31 20.90
C GLU A 42 1.70 -2.54 21.06
N GLY A 43 1.74 -1.22 20.87
CA GLY A 43 0.55 -0.36 20.94
C GLY A 43 -0.45 -0.71 19.83
N PHE A 44 0.05 -0.89 18.61
CA PHE A 44 -0.75 -1.28 17.46
C PHE A 44 -1.41 -2.65 17.66
N ARG A 45 -0.66 -3.66 18.13
CA ARG A 45 -1.21 -5.00 18.43
C ARG A 45 -2.32 -4.93 19.47
N SER A 46 -2.14 -4.12 20.51
CA SER A 46 -3.15 -3.88 21.53
C SER A 46 -4.44 -3.32 20.91
N ILE A 47 -4.33 -2.29 20.06
CA ILE A 47 -5.47 -1.68 19.35
C ILE A 47 -6.16 -2.71 18.44
N VAL A 48 -5.41 -3.42 17.60
CA VAL A 48 -5.95 -4.38 16.63
C VAL A 48 -6.75 -5.49 17.30
N GLN A 49 -6.32 -5.96 18.48
CA GLN A 49 -6.95 -7.07 19.19
C GLN A 49 -8.13 -6.62 20.07
N THR A 50 -8.03 -5.45 20.69
CA THR A 50 -8.96 -5.04 21.75
C THR A 50 -9.96 -3.97 21.33
N MET A 51 -9.65 -3.18 20.30
CA MET A 51 -10.49 -2.05 19.91
C MET A 51 -11.83 -2.50 19.34
N GLY A 52 -12.89 -1.83 19.80
CA GLY A 52 -14.27 -2.10 19.44
C GLY A 52 -15.13 -2.50 20.64
N LEU A 53 -16.44 -2.44 20.47
CA LEU A 53 -17.42 -2.82 21.48
C LEU A 53 -18.42 -3.81 20.90
N GLY A 54 -18.42 -5.04 21.44
CA GLY A 54 -19.28 -6.12 20.94
C GLY A 54 -18.97 -6.46 19.47
N ASN A 55 -19.98 -6.29 18.60
CA ASN A 55 -19.85 -6.53 17.16
C ASN A 55 -19.25 -5.34 16.40
N LEU A 56 -19.13 -4.17 17.01
CA LEU A 56 -18.53 -2.99 16.39
C LEU A 56 -17.02 -3.06 16.56
N LYS A 57 -16.32 -3.65 15.58
CA LYS A 57 -14.85 -3.76 15.57
C LYS A 57 -14.27 -3.19 14.28
N PRO A 58 -13.11 -2.50 14.32
CA PRO A 58 -12.44 -2.03 13.12
C PRO A 58 -12.12 -3.20 12.18
N ASN A 59 -12.52 -3.08 10.92
CA ASN A 59 -12.31 -4.07 9.85
C ASN A 59 -11.26 -3.61 8.81
N ILE A 60 -11.03 -2.30 8.70
CA ILE A 60 -10.03 -1.68 7.82
C ILE A 60 -9.10 -0.83 8.69
N ILE A 61 -7.80 -1.03 8.53
CA ILE A 61 -6.75 -0.17 9.09
C ILE A 61 -6.28 0.76 7.98
N VAL A 62 -6.33 2.07 8.21
CA VAL A 62 -5.86 3.09 7.28
C VAL A 62 -4.60 3.74 7.84
N MET A 63 -3.52 3.82 7.05
CA MET A 63 -2.26 4.44 7.47
C MET A 63 -1.56 5.21 6.35
N ARG A 64 -0.69 6.16 6.69
CA ARG A 64 0.13 6.88 5.71
C ARG A 64 1.31 6.02 5.27
N TYR A 65 1.65 6.06 3.97
CA TYR A 65 2.91 5.50 3.49
C TYR A 65 4.10 6.29 4.06
N PRO A 66 5.10 5.65 4.68
CA PRO A 66 6.15 6.36 5.39
C PRO A 66 7.22 6.91 4.42
N GLU A 67 6.96 8.02 3.73
CA GLU A 67 7.79 8.56 2.66
C GLU A 67 9.24 8.93 3.06
N ILE A 68 9.46 9.20 4.35
CA ILE A 68 10.76 9.60 4.91
C ILE A 68 11.53 8.43 5.54
N TRP A 69 11.14 7.18 5.27
CA TRP A 69 11.69 5.98 5.91
C TRP A 69 13.21 5.80 5.73
N ARG A 70 13.82 6.40 4.69
CA ARG A 70 15.27 6.34 4.44
C ARG A 70 16.11 7.33 5.28
N ARG A 71 15.50 8.20 6.08
CA ARG A 71 16.29 9.14 6.91
C ARG A 71 17.09 8.38 7.97
N GLU A 72 18.32 8.79 8.20
CA GLU A 72 19.28 8.10 9.08
C GLU A 72 18.78 7.91 10.52
N ASN A 73 17.96 8.84 11.02
CA ASN A 73 17.39 8.78 12.37
C ASN A 73 16.10 7.93 12.46
N LEU A 74 15.64 7.31 11.38
CA LEU A 74 14.35 6.61 11.29
C LEU A 74 14.49 5.11 10.95
N VAL A 75 15.56 4.48 11.44
CA VAL A 75 15.91 3.07 11.17
C VAL A 75 14.81 2.07 11.59
N TYR A 76 13.95 2.42 12.55
CA TYR A 76 12.87 1.54 13.02
C TYR A 76 11.65 1.48 12.08
N ILE A 77 11.49 2.47 11.19
CA ILE A 77 10.28 2.61 10.36
C ILE A 77 10.02 1.39 9.47
N PRO A 78 11.00 0.83 8.73
CA PRO A 78 10.76 -0.34 7.90
C PRO A 78 10.20 -1.52 8.70
N SER A 79 10.84 -1.84 9.83
CA SER A 79 10.43 -2.94 10.71
C SER A 79 9.02 -2.73 11.26
N ALA A 80 8.72 -1.53 11.77
CA ALA A 80 7.41 -1.18 12.29
C ALA A 80 6.31 -1.26 11.21
N PHE A 81 6.56 -0.70 10.03
CA PHE A 81 5.61 -0.70 8.92
C PHE A 81 5.28 -2.13 8.45
N VAL A 82 6.30 -2.97 8.25
CA VAL A 82 6.11 -4.37 7.86
C VAL A 82 5.45 -5.17 8.98
N SER A 83 5.78 -4.91 10.24
CA SER A 83 5.09 -5.51 11.39
C SER A 83 3.60 -5.20 11.38
N VAL A 84 3.21 -3.93 11.21
CA VAL A 84 1.81 -3.50 11.13
C VAL A 84 1.06 -4.22 10.02
N ILE A 85 1.65 -4.33 8.82
CA ILE A 85 1.06 -5.07 7.69
C ILE A 85 0.85 -6.54 8.07
N ASN A 86 1.86 -7.20 8.62
CA ASN A 86 1.78 -8.60 9.03
C ASN A 86 0.75 -8.83 10.14
N ASP A 87 0.72 -7.95 11.14
CA ASP A 87 -0.24 -8.00 12.25
C ASP A 87 -1.68 -7.85 11.74
N CYS A 88 -1.93 -6.98 10.76
CA CYS A 88 -3.24 -6.88 10.09
C CYS A 88 -3.63 -8.16 9.36
N ILE A 89 -2.68 -8.77 8.65
CA ILE A 89 -2.89 -10.03 7.93
C ILE A 89 -3.28 -11.15 8.90
N ILE A 90 -2.56 -11.26 10.02
CA ILE A 90 -2.82 -12.25 11.07
C ILE A 90 -4.17 -12.01 11.73
N ALA A 91 -4.51 -10.74 12.01
CA ALA A 91 -5.79 -10.34 12.59
C ALA A 91 -6.96 -10.36 11.60
N ASN A 92 -6.73 -10.74 10.34
CA ASN A 92 -7.72 -10.75 9.25
C ASN A 92 -8.44 -9.39 9.09
N LYS A 93 -7.67 -8.29 9.17
CA LYS A 93 -8.13 -6.93 8.90
C LYS A 93 -7.62 -6.47 7.53
N ALA A 94 -8.42 -5.69 6.82
CA ALA A 94 -7.98 -5.02 5.61
C ALA A 94 -7.01 -3.87 5.94
N VAL A 95 -6.15 -3.55 4.99
CA VAL A 95 -5.16 -2.46 5.11
C VAL A 95 -5.32 -1.51 3.92
N VAL A 96 -5.36 -0.22 4.18
CA VAL A 96 -5.33 0.83 3.17
C VAL A 96 -4.19 1.77 3.50
N ILE A 97 -3.17 1.81 2.65
CA ILE A 97 -2.03 2.70 2.79
C ILE A 97 -2.23 3.87 1.83
N VAL A 98 -2.23 5.08 2.37
CA VAL A 98 -2.41 6.32 1.64
C VAL A 98 -1.03 6.95 1.40
N LYS A 99 -0.65 7.12 0.13
CA LYS A 99 0.57 7.84 -0.25
C LYS A 99 0.25 9.24 -0.75
N GLY A 100 1.20 10.16 -0.52
CA GLY A 100 1.16 11.52 -0.99
C GLY A 100 0.02 12.29 -0.36
N LEU A 101 -0.18 12.10 0.96
CA LEU A 101 -1.30 12.68 1.71
C LEU A 101 -1.45 14.19 1.46
N ASP A 102 -0.31 14.87 1.27
CA ASP A 102 -0.24 16.31 1.02
C ASP A 102 -0.72 16.70 -0.40
N GLU A 103 -0.77 15.75 -1.34
CA GLU A 103 -1.27 15.91 -2.71
C GLU A 103 -2.78 15.61 -2.85
N TRP A 104 -3.43 15.07 -1.81
CA TRP A 104 -4.86 14.76 -1.84
C TRP A 104 -5.73 16.02 -1.86
N PRO A 105 -6.86 16.00 -2.57
CA PRO A 105 -7.73 17.16 -2.64
C PRO A 105 -8.23 17.59 -1.25
N GLY A 106 -8.20 18.89 -1.01
CA GLY A 106 -8.94 19.49 0.11
C GLY A 106 -10.46 19.38 -0.09
N GLU A 107 -11.23 19.72 0.95
CA GLU A 107 -12.70 19.60 0.98
C GLU A 107 -13.41 20.23 -0.24
N TYR A 108 -12.87 21.31 -0.79
CA TYR A 108 -13.47 22.07 -1.89
C TYR A 108 -12.76 21.87 -3.23
N GLN A 109 -11.78 20.97 -3.31
CA GLN A 109 -11.00 20.75 -4.52
C GLN A 109 -11.54 19.55 -5.31
N ARG A 110 -12.27 19.83 -6.39
CA ARG A 110 -12.74 18.80 -7.32
C ARG A 110 -11.59 18.26 -8.16
N GLN A 111 -11.53 16.94 -8.27
CA GLN A 111 -10.66 16.24 -9.19
C GLN A 111 -11.44 15.85 -10.43
N TYR A 112 -10.75 15.88 -11.56
CA TYR A 112 -11.24 15.44 -12.86
C TYR A 112 -10.25 14.42 -13.41
N GLY A 113 -10.73 13.55 -14.29
CA GLY A 113 -9.91 12.50 -14.91
C GLY A 113 -10.36 11.12 -14.46
N THR A 114 -9.39 10.26 -14.16
CA THR A 114 -9.62 8.82 -14.00
C THR A 114 -9.12 8.33 -12.65
N MET A 115 -9.81 7.34 -12.10
CA MET A 115 -9.35 6.55 -10.97
C MET A 115 -8.97 5.18 -11.50
N ASP A 116 -7.68 4.88 -11.44
CA ASP A 116 -7.11 3.76 -12.17
C ASP A 116 -6.77 2.64 -11.18
N LEU A 117 -7.46 1.51 -11.33
CA LEU A 117 -7.36 0.36 -10.43
C LEU A 117 -6.51 -0.73 -11.06
N TYR A 118 -5.38 -1.04 -10.44
CA TYR A 118 -4.45 -2.09 -10.87
C TYR A 118 -4.57 -3.34 -9.99
N TRP A 119 -4.53 -4.52 -10.62
CA TRP A 119 -4.38 -5.84 -9.95
C TRP A 119 -5.59 -6.33 -9.11
N ILE A 120 -6.83 -6.22 -9.61
CA ILE A 120 -8.05 -6.45 -8.79
C ILE A 120 -8.27 -7.89 -8.29
N ILE A 121 -7.55 -8.89 -8.83
CA ILE A 121 -7.90 -10.31 -8.74
C ILE A 121 -7.70 -10.92 -7.32
N LYS A 122 -7.08 -10.21 -6.36
CA LYS A 122 -6.74 -10.80 -5.04
C LYS A 122 -7.27 -10.10 -3.78
N ASP A 123 -7.97 -8.97 -3.90
CA ASP A 123 -8.35 -8.14 -2.73
C ASP A 123 -9.80 -8.31 -2.24
N GLY A 124 -10.50 -9.37 -2.64
CA GLY A 124 -11.88 -9.63 -2.20
C GLY A 124 -12.86 -8.50 -2.58
N GLY A 125 -12.51 -7.71 -3.60
CA GLY A 125 -13.27 -6.56 -4.11
C GLY A 125 -13.22 -5.28 -3.28
N LEU A 126 -12.35 -5.19 -2.26
CA LEU A 126 -12.22 -3.98 -1.44
C LEU A 126 -11.82 -2.75 -2.28
N MET A 127 -10.90 -2.89 -3.24
CA MET A 127 -10.51 -1.78 -4.13
C MET A 127 -11.69 -1.25 -4.95
N LEU A 128 -12.53 -2.16 -5.47
CA LEU A 128 -13.72 -1.78 -6.21
C LEU A 128 -14.71 -1.03 -5.30
N LEU A 129 -14.94 -1.53 -4.09
CA LEU A 129 -15.77 -0.84 -3.10
C LEU A 129 -15.22 0.55 -2.78
N LEU A 130 -13.92 0.67 -2.48
CA LEU A 130 -13.28 1.95 -2.17
C LEU A 130 -13.41 2.94 -3.33
N SER A 131 -13.24 2.49 -4.58
CA SER A 131 -13.43 3.36 -5.75
C SER A 131 -14.88 3.87 -5.87
N GLN A 132 -15.88 3.02 -5.62
CA GLN A 132 -17.28 3.48 -5.63
C GLN A 132 -17.57 4.44 -4.49
N LEU A 133 -17.07 4.16 -3.28
CA LEU A 133 -17.21 5.05 -2.13
C LEU A 133 -16.54 6.40 -2.37
N LEU A 134 -15.37 6.44 -3.00
CA LEU A 134 -14.71 7.70 -3.36
C LEU A 134 -15.56 8.51 -4.35
N ARG A 135 -16.19 7.87 -5.35
CA ARG A 135 -17.10 8.57 -6.28
C ARG A 135 -18.34 9.17 -5.63
N THR A 136 -18.74 8.71 -4.43
CA THR A 136 -19.83 9.35 -3.68
C THR A 136 -19.45 10.71 -3.10
N LYS A 137 -18.15 11.04 -3.08
CA LYS A 137 -17.64 12.33 -2.58
C LYS A 137 -17.54 13.33 -3.73
N GLU A 138 -17.95 14.57 -3.47
CA GLU A 138 -17.92 15.66 -4.47
C GLU A 138 -16.54 15.85 -5.11
N CYS A 139 -15.47 15.57 -4.36
CA CYS A 139 -14.10 15.70 -4.87
C CYS A 139 -13.75 14.69 -5.97
N PHE A 140 -14.41 13.53 -6.04
CA PHE A 140 -14.15 12.48 -7.05
C PHE A 140 -15.39 12.08 -7.87
N GLU A 141 -16.52 12.77 -7.68
CA GLU A 141 -17.79 12.48 -8.38
C GLU A 141 -17.63 12.48 -9.92
N CYS A 142 -16.79 13.38 -10.43
CA CYS A 142 -16.53 13.54 -11.86
C CYS A 142 -15.47 12.57 -12.41
N CYS A 143 -14.88 11.70 -11.58
CA CYS A 143 -13.83 10.79 -12.03
C CYS A 143 -14.41 9.49 -12.60
N ASN A 144 -13.90 9.08 -13.76
CA ASN A 144 -14.20 7.78 -14.37
C ASN A 144 -13.35 6.68 -13.72
N ILE A 145 -13.86 5.45 -13.64
CA ILE A 145 -13.10 4.32 -13.11
C ILE A 145 -12.54 3.52 -14.26
N HIS A 146 -11.23 3.31 -14.25
CA HIS A 146 -10.56 2.37 -15.14
C HIS A 146 -10.05 1.17 -14.34
N VAL A 147 -10.22 -0.01 -14.91
CA VAL A 147 -9.82 -1.29 -14.34
C VAL A 147 -8.74 -1.87 -15.24
N PHE A 148 -7.50 -1.87 -14.73
CA PHE A 148 -6.33 -2.42 -15.41
C PHE A 148 -6.11 -3.88 -15.02
N CYS A 149 -6.11 -4.73 -16.03
CA CYS A 149 -5.83 -6.16 -15.91
C CYS A 149 -4.54 -6.50 -16.65
N ILE A 150 -3.76 -7.41 -16.06
CA ILE A 150 -2.46 -7.80 -16.58
C ILE A 150 -2.57 -9.22 -17.13
N ALA A 151 -2.27 -9.40 -18.41
CA ALA A 151 -2.27 -10.71 -19.07
C ALA A 151 -0.85 -11.07 -19.54
N GLU A 152 -0.43 -12.33 -19.36
CA GLU A 152 0.92 -12.76 -19.79
C GLU A 152 1.03 -12.82 -21.32
N GLU A 153 -0.03 -13.26 -22.00
CA GLU A 153 -0.11 -13.39 -23.46
C GLU A 153 -1.34 -12.67 -24.02
N ASP A 154 -1.28 -12.29 -25.31
CA ASP A 154 -2.39 -11.57 -25.98
C ASP A 154 -3.65 -12.44 -26.14
N THR A 155 -3.48 -13.77 -26.21
CA THR A 155 -4.60 -14.72 -26.25
C THR A 155 -5.43 -14.69 -24.97
N ASP A 156 -4.77 -14.51 -23.83
CA ASP A 156 -5.44 -14.45 -22.51
C ASP A 156 -6.09 -13.09 -22.27
N ALA A 157 -5.67 -12.06 -23.03
CA ALA A 157 -6.09 -10.69 -22.80
C ALA A 157 -7.58 -10.47 -23.10
N GLU A 158 -8.08 -11.02 -24.21
CA GLU A 158 -9.49 -10.85 -24.60
C GLU A 158 -10.45 -11.64 -23.70
N GLU A 159 -10.06 -12.86 -23.29
CA GLU A 159 -10.82 -13.66 -22.33
C GLU A 159 -10.88 -12.96 -20.97
N LEU A 160 -9.73 -12.52 -20.45
CA LEU A 160 -9.65 -11.78 -19.19
C LEU A 160 -10.47 -10.47 -19.24
N LYS A 161 -10.44 -9.76 -20.37
CA LYS A 161 -11.24 -8.55 -20.58
C LYS A 161 -12.74 -8.86 -20.51
N ALA A 162 -13.18 -9.93 -21.17
CA ALA A 162 -14.58 -10.33 -21.19
C ALA A 162 -15.06 -10.75 -19.79
N ASP A 163 -14.26 -11.53 -19.07
CA ASP A 163 -14.58 -12.01 -17.72
C ASP A 163 -14.68 -10.86 -16.72
N VAL A 164 -13.71 -9.94 -16.72
CA VAL A 164 -13.71 -8.79 -15.83
C VAL A 164 -14.86 -7.83 -16.18
N ARG A 165 -15.16 -7.64 -17.47
CA ARG A 165 -16.31 -6.82 -17.89
C ARG A 165 -17.63 -7.42 -17.43
N LYS A 166 -17.79 -8.74 -17.55
CA LYS A 166 -18.97 -9.45 -17.04
C LYS A 166 -19.08 -9.32 -15.52
N PHE A 167 -17.97 -9.51 -14.81
CA PHE A 167 -17.93 -9.34 -13.35
C PHE A 167 -18.36 -7.92 -12.94
N LEU A 168 -17.84 -6.87 -13.58
CA LEU A 168 -18.23 -5.48 -13.30
C LEU A 168 -19.69 -5.19 -13.65
N TYR A 169 -20.20 -5.80 -14.73
CA TYR A 169 -21.61 -5.71 -15.11
C TYR A 169 -22.52 -6.32 -14.03
N ASP A 170 -22.18 -7.50 -13.52
CA ASP A 170 -22.93 -8.17 -12.45
C ASP A 170 -22.93 -7.34 -11.15
N LEU A 171 -21.88 -6.54 -10.92
CA LEU A 171 -21.78 -5.57 -9.83
C LEU A 171 -22.43 -4.22 -10.11
N ARG A 172 -23.00 -4.02 -11.30
CA ARG A 172 -23.57 -2.75 -11.78
C ARG A 172 -22.57 -1.59 -11.68
N MET A 173 -21.30 -1.89 -11.86
CA MET A 173 -20.21 -0.95 -11.73
C MET A 173 -19.87 -0.36 -13.09
N GLN A 174 -20.01 0.96 -13.24
CA GLN A 174 -19.58 1.66 -14.44
C GLN A 174 -18.08 1.90 -14.39
N ALA A 175 -17.33 1.03 -15.07
CA ALA A 175 -15.88 1.10 -15.22
C ALA A 175 -15.44 0.63 -16.61
N GLU A 176 -14.38 1.24 -17.12
CA GLU A 176 -13.72 0.81 -18.35
C GLU A 176 -12.65 -0.25 -18.05
N VAL A 177 -12.61 -1.35 -18.81
CA VAL A 177 -11.63 -2.43 -18.61
C VAL A 177 -10.52 -2.30 -19.65
N ILE A 178 -9.30 -2.11 -19.17
CA ILE A 178 -8.08 -2.00 -19.97
C ILE A 178 -7.22 -3.22 -19.64
N VAL A 179 -6.81 -3.96 -20.67
CA VAL A 179 -5.91 -5.11 -20.49
C VAL A 179 -4.55 -4.76 -21.08
N VAL A 180 -3.52 -4.91 -20.27
CA VAL A 180 -2.12 -4.65 -20.65
C VAL A 180 -1.39 -5.99 -20.68
N THR A 181 -0.76 -6.29 -21.81
CA THR A 181 -0.08 -7.58 -22.00
C THR A 181 1.39 -7.48 -21.62
N VAL A 182 1.93 -8.50 -20.94
CA VAL A 182 3.33 -8.48 -20.45
C VAL A 182 4.35 -8.37 -21.61
N LYS A 183 3.97 -8.74 -22.83
CA LYS A 183 4.80 -8.50 -24.04
C LYS A 183 4.90 -7.02 -24.41
N SER A 184 3.85 -6.23 -24.19
CA SER A 184 3.88 -4.76 -24.29
C SER A 184 4.64 -4.09 -23.13
N TRP A 185 5.13 -4.86 -22.16
CA TRP A 185 5.99 -4.39 -21.07
C TRP A 185 7.49 -4.50 -21.40
N GLY A 186 7.81 -4.92 -22.62
CA GLY A 186 9.15 -4.77 -23.20
C GLY A 186 9.36 -3.34 -23.72
N PRO A 187 10.61 -2.94 -23.97
CA PRO A 187 10.93 -1.62 -24.48
C PRO A 187 10.18 -1.36 -25.79
N SER A 188 9.29 -0.37 -25.78
CA SER A 188 8.73 0.14 -27.03
C SER A 188 9.76 1.09 -27.64
N PRO A 189 10.01 1.06 -28.96
CA PRO A 189 10.95 1.99 -29.61
C PRO A 189 10.52 3.48 -29.52
N ASP A 190 9.35 3.76 -28.94
CA ASP A 190 8.77 5.09 -28.70
C ASP A 190 8.93 5.55 -27.22
N ASP A 191 9.55 4.73 -26.37
CA ASP A 191 9.85 5.09 -24.97
C ASP A 191 10.96 6.16 -24.95
N GLY A 192 10.57 7.43 -24.76
CA GLY A 192 11.48 8.56 -24.63
C GLY A 192 12.37 8.52 -23.36
N PRO A 193 12.80 9.67 -22.81
CA PRO A 193 13.77 9.75 -21.70
C PRO A 193 13.38 9.00 -20.40
N GLN A 194 12.15 8.50 -20.27
CA GLN A 194 11.63 7.76 -19.12
C GLN A 194 12.31 6.39 -18.88
N GLN A 195 12.94 5.82 -19.92
CA GLN A 195 13.67 4.55 -19.80
C GLN A 195 14.99 4.70 -19.03
N GLY A 196 15.64 5.87 -19.12
CA GLY A 196 16.84 6.19 -18.35
C GLY A 196 16.55 6.26 -16.85
N ASP A 197 15.54 7.05 -16.48
CA ASP A 197 15.13 7.25 -15.09
C ASP A 197 14.74 5.92 -14.40
N SER A 198 14.00 5.06 -15.10
CA SER A 198 13.58 3.75 -14.57
C SER A 198 14.76 2.81 -14.31
N LEU A 199 15.76 2.81 -15.20
CA LEU A 199 16.97 2.00 -15.04
C LEU A 199 17.87 2.53 -13.92
N GLU A 200 17.94 3.85 -13.77
CA GLU A 200 18.67 4.51 -12.67
C GLU A 200 18.04 4.16 -11.32
N ALA A 201 16.72 4.28 -11.19
CA ALA A 201 15.98 3.93 -9.98
C ALA A 201 16.20 2.46 -9.58
N TYR A 202 16.10 1.54 -10.55
CA TYR A 202 16.37 0.12 -10.34
C TYR A 202 17.81 -0.14 -9.86
N THR A 203 18.79 0.46 -10.54
CA THR A 203 20.21 0.28 -10.22
C THR A 203 20.53 0.85 -8.85
N ALA A 204 19.94 1.99 -8.49
CA ALA A 204 20.09 2.63 -7.19
C ALA A 204 19.48 1.76 -6.07
N ALA A 205 18.27 1.23 -6.26
CA ALA A 205 17.63 0.32 -5.30
C ALA A 205 18.45 -0.96 -5.10
N ARG A 206 18.92 -1.56 -6.19
CA ARG A 206 19.75 -2.78 -6.13
C ARG A 206 21.07 -2.53 -5.40
N ARG A 207 21.71 -1.38 -5.63
CA ARG A 207 22.93 -0.98 -4.90
C ARG A 207 22.66 -0.83 -3.40
N ARG A 208 21.59 -0.12 -3.01
CA ARG A 208 21.22 0.07 -1.59
C ARG A 208 20.95 -1.26 -0.90
N ILE A 209 20.23 -2.16 -1.56
CA ILE A 209 19.99 -3.52 -1.05
C ILE A 209 21.33 -4.26 -0.87
N ALA A 210 22.21 -4.24 -1.87
CA ALA A 210 23.51 -4.93 -1.78
C ALA A 210 24.33 -4.42 -0.58
N THR A 211 24.47 -3.09 -0.43
CA THR A 211 25.19 -2.47 0.70
C THR A 211 24.58 -2.87 2.05
N TYR A 212 23.26 -2.78 2.19
CA TYR A 212 22.58 -3.18 3.42
C TYR A 212 22.82 -4.66 3.77
N LEU A 213 22.80 -5.54 2.78
CA LEU A 213 23.05 -6.97 2.99
C LEU A 213 24.50 -7.30 3.32
N GLU A 214 25.46 -6.57 2.75
CA GLU A 214 26.88 -6.69 3.10
C GLU A 214 27.10 -6.27 4.56
N GLU A 215 26.64 -5.08 4.95
CA GLU A 215 26.74 -4.59 6.33
C GLU A 215 26.10 -5.55 7.35
N MET A 216 24.95 -6.14 7.00
CA MET A 216 24.29 -7.14 7.83
C MET A 216 25.12 -8.41 8.00
N LYS A 217 25.73 -8.91 6.91
CA LYS A 217 26.58 -10.11 6.94
C LYS A 217 27.82 -9.87 7.79
N GLU A 218 28.51 -8.74 7.59
CA GLU A 218 29.69 -8.37 8.36
C GLU A 218 29.38 -8.24 9.86
N ASN A 219 28.26 -7.60 10.22
CA ASN A 219 27.84 -7.48 11.62
C ASN A 219 27.49 -8.85 12.24
N ALA A 220 26.88 -9.75 11.48
CA ALA A 220 26.56 -11.09 11.95
C ALA A 220 27.82 -11.95 12.17
N GLU A 221 28.79 -11.87 11.25
CA GLU A 221 30.09 -12.53 11.36
C GLU A 221 30.90 -12.01 12.56
N ARG A 222 30.94 -10.69 12.75
CA ARG A 222 31.63 -10.06 13.90
C ARG A 222 31.06 -10.51 15.24
N GLU A 223 29.76 -10.70 15.32
CA GLU A 223 29.05 -11.09 16.53
C GLU A 223 28.88 -12.62 16.67
N GLY A 224 29.32 -13.41 15.69
CA GLY A 224 29.19 -14.87 15.68
C GLY A 224 27.73 -15.35 15.72
N ARG A 225 26.78 -14.53 15.26
CA ARG A 225 25.34 -14.81 15.31
C ARG A 225 24.79 -15.17 13.92
N PRO A 226 23.70 -15.95 13.84
CA PRO A 226 23.03 -16.16 12.56
C PRO A 226 22.49 -14.84 12.00
N LEU A 227 22.41 -14.75 10.67
CA LEU A 227 21.82 -13.61 9.97
C LEU A 227 20.33 -13.49 10.34
N MET A 228 19.98 -12.52 11.17
CA MET A 228 18.61 -12.31 11.66
C MET A 228 18.16 -10.87 11.41
N ALA A 229 16.89 -10.71 11.02
CA ALA A 229 16.20 -9.43 10.89
C ALA A 229 14.76 -9.61 11.35
N ASP A 230 14.20 -8.60 12.03
CA ASP A 230 12.79 -8.58 12.45
C ASP A 230 12.37 -9.85 13.25
N GLY A 231 13.31 -10.42 14.02
CA GLY A 231 13.10 -11.64 14.81
C GLY A 231 13.06 -12.95 14.00
N LYS A 232 13.44 -12.92 12.72
CA LYS A 232 13.44 -14.08 11.82
C LYS A 232 14.82 -14.33 11.22
N GLN A 233 15.08 -15.59 10.86
CA GLN A 233 16.25 -15.95 10.08
C GLN A 233 16.12 -15.40 8.66
N VAL A 234 17.16 -14.68 8.23
CA VAL A 234 17.19 -14.06 6.92
C VAL A 234 17.71 -15.06 5.90
N VAL A 235 16.89 -15.36 4.90
CA VAL A 235 17.25 -16.23 3.78
C VAL A 235 17.02 -15.43 2.50
N ILE A 236 18.11 -15.02 1.87
CA ILE A 236 18.06 -14.16 0.69
C ILE A 236 18.54 -14.94 -0.51
N ASN A 237 17.64 -15.05 -1.48
CA ASN A 237 17.98 -15.51 -2.81
C ASN A 237 18.02 -14.29 -3.74
N GLU A 238 19.18 -14.01 -4.33
CA GLU A 238 19.36 -12.88 -5.26
C GLU A 238 18.37 -12.92 -6.41
N GLN A 239 18.04 -14.11 -6.93
CA GLN A 239 17.05 -14.26 -7.99
C GLN A 239 15.65 -13.84 -7.54
N GLN A 240 15.31 -14.07 -6.26
CA GLN A 240 14.03 -13.62 -5.70
C GLN A 240 14.01 -12.10 -5.55
N VAL A 241 15.11 -11.50 -5.06
CA VAL A 241 15.27 -10.05 -4.96
C VAL A 241 15.10 -9.40 -6.33
N ASP A 242 15.83 -9.88 -7.33
CA ASP A 242 15.74 -9.36 -8.70
C ASP A 242 14.34 -9.56 -9.28
N LYS A 243 13.68 -10.68 -9.00
CA LYS A 243 12.28 -10.90 -9.43
C LYS A 243 11.33 -9.87 -8.81
N PHE A 244 11.44 -9.58 -7.52
CA PHE A 244 10.61 -8.57 -6.85
C PHE A 244 10.88 -7.16 -7.38
N LEU A 245 12.15 -6.77 -7.52
CA LEU A 245 12.53 -5.46 -8.07
C LEU A 245 11.99 -5.30 -9.49
N ASN A 246 12.21 -6.28 -10.36
CA ASN A 246 11.73 -6.24 -11.75
C ASN A 246 10.20 -6.21 -11.85
N THR A 247 9.50 -7.02 -11.06
CA THR A 247 8.02 -7.02 -11.07
C THR A 247 7.47 -5.67 -10.62
N THR A 248 8.08 -5.08 -9.60
CA THR A 248 7.64 -3.81 -9.02
C THR A 248 7.92 -2.63 -9.95
N LEU A 249 9.13 -2.60 -10.53
CA LEU A 249 9.50 -1.60 -11.53
C LEU A 249 8.57 -1.67 -12.75
N LYS A 250 8.31 -2.88 -13.28
CA LYS A 250 7.41 -3.06 -14.43
C LYS A 250 5.99 -2.56 -14.13
N LEU A 251 5.48 -2.83 -12.93
CA LEU A 251 4.18 -2.33 -12.50
C LEU A 251 4.19 -0.80 -12.43
N ASN A 252 5.22 -0.18 -11.85
CA ASN A 252 5.37 1.27 -11.82
C ASN A 252 5.45 1.88 -13.22
N SER A 253 6.27 1.33 -14.12
CA SER A 253 6.36 1.80 -15.52
C SER A 253 5.01 1.70 -16.24
N THR A 254 4.23 0.64 -15.97
CA THR A 254 2.87 0.51 -16.54
C THR A 254 1.93 1.58 -16.01
N ILE A 255 1.99 1.88 -14.71
CA ILE A 255 1.24 2.96 -14.06
C ILE A 255 1.63 4.32 -14.65
N LEU A 256 2.92 4.59 -14.79
CA LEU A 256 3.39 5.86 -15.36
C LEU A 256 3.07 6.00 -16.84
N GLY A 257 3.03 4.90 -17.60
CA GLY A 257 2.65 4.91 -19.01
C GLY A 257 1.17 5.24 -19.26
N HIS A 258 0.26 4.74 -18.42
CA HIS A 258 -1.18 4.85 -18.65
C HIS A 258 -1.90 5.83 -17.71
N SER A 259 -1.36 6.05 -16.52
CA SER A 259 -2.06 6.69 -15.38
C SER A 259 -1.30 7.88 -14.79
N ARG A 260 -0.34 8.46 -15.53
CA ARG A 260 0.42 9.65 -15.07
C ARG A 260 -0.48 10.85 -14.74
N MET A 261 -1.59 10.99 -15.45
CA MET A 261 -2.57 12.06 -15.24
C MET A 261 -3.82 11.59 -14.47
N ALA A 262 -3.80 10.37 -13.93
CA ALA A 262 -4.91 9.86 -13.15
C ALA A 262 -5.14 10.75 -11.91
N ALA A 263 -6.41 10.93 -11.54
CA ALA A 263 -6.78 11.60 -10.31
C ALA A 263 -6.27 10.82 -9.10
N VAL A 264 -6.36 9.48 -9.14
CA VAL A 264 -5.81 8.59 -8.10
C VAL A 264 -5.52 7.21 -8.70
N VAL A 265 -4.44 6.59 -8.25
CA VAL A 265 -4.11 5.19 -8.59
C VAL A 265 -4.41 4.30 -7.39
N LEU A 266 -5.16 3.22 -7.61
CA LEU A 266 -5.41 2.18 -6.62
C LEU A 266 -4.63 0.94 -7.03
N VAL A 267 -3.86 0.35 -6.11
CA VAL A 267 -3.08 -0.86 -6.38
C VAL A 267 -3.18 -1.84 -5.22
N SER A 268 -3.20 -3.14 -5.52
CA SER A 268 -3.09 -4.16 -4.49
C SER A 268 -1.77 -4.07 -3.74
N LEU A 269 -1.81 -4.18 -2.41
CA LEU A 269 -0.61 -4.23 -1.56
C LEU A 269 0.18 -5.51 -1.84
N PRO A 270 1.41 -5.41 -2.39
CA PRO A 270 2.26 -6.58 -2.53
C PRO A 270 2.56 -7.17 -1.14
N PRO A 271 2.37 -8.48 -0.93
CA PRO A 271 2.66 -9.08 0.37
C PRO A 271 4.16 -8.99 0.70
N PRO A 272 4.54 -8.63 1.94
CA PRO A 272 5.93 -8.70 2.38
C PRO A 272 6.49 -10.13 2.22
N PRO A 273 7.68 -10.31 1.61
CA PRO A 273 8.31 -11.63 1.53
C PRO A 273 8.67 -12.17 2.93
N GLN A 274 8.38 -13.45 3.20
CA GLN A 274 8.45 -14.02 4.56
C GLN A 274 9.86 -14.00 5.19
N ASN A 275 10.92 -14.03 4.37
CA ASN A 275 12.32 -14.19 4.79
C ASN A 275 13.21 -13.01 4.40
N HIS A 276 12.64 -11.96 3.80
CA HIS A 276 13.40 -10.75 3.49
C HIS A 276 13.34 -9.80 4.68
N PRO A 277 14.43 -9.10 5.02
CA PRO A 277 14.39 -7.99 5.97
C PRO A 277 13.37 -6.94 5.53
N ALA A 278 12.72 -6.27 6.49
CA ALA A 278 11.74 -5.22 6.20
C ALA A 278 12.31 -4.08 5.32
N TYR A 279 13.61 -3.81 5.43
CA TYR A 279 14.31 -2.83 4.59
C TYR A 279 14.19 -3.15 3.09
N LEU A 280 14.36 -4.41 2.68
CA LEU A 280 14.25 -4.83 1.28
C LEU A 280 12.83 -4.60 0.76
N TYR A 281 11.82 -4.91 1.58
CA TYR A 281 10.43 -4.66 1.22
C TYR A 281 10.15 -3.17 0.98
N MET A 282 10.71 -2.30 1.83
CA MET A 282 10.58 -0.85 1.64
C MET A 282 11.25 -0.37 0.35
N GLU A 283 12.41 -0.90 -0.04
CA GLU A 283 13.01 -0.58 -1.35
C GLU A 283 12.12 -1.02 -2.53
N TYR A 284 11.44 -2.17 -2.44
CA TYR A 284 10.49 -2.60 -3.46
C TYR A 284 9.30 -1.64 -3.52
N MET A 285 8.69 -1.36 -2.37
CA MET A 285 7.55 -0.45 -2.28
C MET A 285 7.89 0.94 -2.79
N ASP A 286 9.11 1.42 -2.57
CA ASP A 286 9.50 2.75 -3.03
C ASP A 286 9.58 2.84 -4.55
N LEU A 287 10.09 1.81 -5.23
CA LEU A 287 10.05 1.71 -6.68
C LEU A 287 8.60 1.66 -7.21
N LEU A 288 7.68 1.01 -6.50
CA LEU A 288 6.28 0.92 -6.92
C LEU A 288 5.64 2.30 -6.99
N VAL A 289 5.96 3.14 -6.01
CA VAL A 289 5.24 4.38 -5.75
C VAL A 289 5.94 5.62 -6.30
N GLU A 290 7.12 5.46 -6.87
CA GLU A 290 7.93 6.53 -7.41
C GLU A 290 7.18 7.28 -8.52
N ASN A 291 7.23 8.61 -8.47
CA ASN A 291 6.56 9.52 -9.43
C ASN A 291 5.03 9.36 -9.54
N VAL A 292 4.38 8.70 -8.58
CA VAL A 292 2.92 8.63 -8.49
C VAL A 292 2.44 9.52 -7.32
N PRO A 293 1.77 10.65 -7.59
CA PRO A 293 1.47 11.65 -6.56
C PRO A 293 0.41 11.18 -5.56
N ARG A 294 -0.68 10.56 -6.03
CA ARG A 294 -1.78 10.07 -5.20
C ARG A 294 -2.01 8.59 -5.44
N MET A 295 -1.70 7.77 -4.44
CA MET A 295 -1.88 6.33 -4.51
C MET A 295 -2.56 5.78 -3.25
N LEU A 296 -3.52 4.88 -3.45
CA LEU A 296 -4.04 3.99 -2.41
C LEU A 296 -3.53 2.59 -2.65
N ILE A 297 -2.80 2.06 -1.68
CA ILE A 297 -2.28 0.70 -1.71
C ILE A 297 -3.15 -0.13 -0.78
N VAL A 298 -3.92 -1.06 -1.35
CA VAL A 298 -5.06 -1.70 -0.69
C VAL A 298 -4.80 -3.17 -0.53
N ARG A 299 -5.13 -3.72 0.63
CA ARG A 299 -5.18 -5.15 0.87
C ARG A 299 -6.53 -5.52 1.46
N GLY A 300 -7.27 -6.37 0.75
CA GLY A 300 -8.47 -7.00 1.28
C GLY A 300 -8.18 -8.06 2.36
N TYR A 301 -9.24 -8.55 3.00
CA TYR A 301 -9.18 -9.73 3.86
C TYR A 301 -9.94 -10.90 3.20
N ARG A 302 -9.73 -12.13 3.67
CA ARG A 302 -10.13 -13.37 2.94
C ARG A 302 -11.64 -13.60 2.74
N ARG A 303 -12.53 -12.72 3.22
CA ARG A 303 -13.97 -12.83 2.95
C ARG A 303 -14.36 -11.79 1.90
N ASP A 304 -15.05 -12.23 0.86
CA ASP A 304 -15.50 -11.38 -0.24
C ASP A 304 -16.37 -10.24 0.28
N VAL A 305 -15.86 -9.01 0.15
CA VAL A 305 -16.52 -7.77 0.59
C VAL A 305 -17.69 -7.42 -0.34
N VAL A 306 -17.67 -7.96 -1.56
CA VAL A 306 -18.66 -7.74 -2.63
C VAL A 306 -20.04 -8.34 -2.33
N THR A 307 -20.20 -9.04 -1.21
CA THR A 307 -21.53 -9.49 -0.74
C THR A 307 -22.48 -8.34 -0.37
N LEU A 308 -21.97 -7.12 -0.13
CA LEU A 308 -22.77 -5.93 0.24
C LEU A 308 -23.52 -5.26 -0.93
N LEU A 309 -23.13 -5.53 -2.19
CA LEU A 309 -23.79 -4.95 -3.38
C LEU A 309 -24.95 -5.83 -3.91
N HIS A 310 -25.27 -6.92 -3.20
CA HIS A 310 -26.34 -7.87 -3.54
C HIS A 310 -27.62 -7.71 -2.71
N ARG A 311 -27.85 -6.55 -2.08
CA ARG A 311 -29.12 -6.22 -1.43
C ARG A 311 -29.73 -4.95 -2.00
#